data_AF-A0A0P6VLH4-F1
#
_entry.id   AF-A0A0P6VLH4-F1
#
_cell.length_a   1.000
_cell.length_b   1.000
_cell.length_c   1.000
_cell.angle_alpha   90.00
_cell.angle_beta   90.00
_cell.angle_gamma   90.00
#
_symmetry.space_group_name_H-M   'P 1'
#
loop_
_entity.id
_entity.type
_entity.pdbx_description
1 polymer ?
#
loop_
_entity_poly.entity_id
_entity_poly.type
_entity_poly.pdbx_seq_one_letter_code
_entity_poly.pdbx_strand_id
1 'polypeptide(L)'
;MALLGAVTKLIDQQRLWDKRWLWMFEPDATGEVVSVDCETTGFDTRRDDVVSIAAVRIRGNRILTSEAFRAVIRPEAAMTAEAMKVHRILGSDVVDARVIREVLPEFLDFVGTRPLVGYWIDYDATMLNRYTIEYYGLRLPNRRIEVSKLYYDRKYGKAPQGSEIDLRFATILADLGLPDRVQHDAFEDALAAAEMYVVLKDMIARDVRLGRDRPGAGGPVGV
;
A
#
# COMPACT_ATOMS: atom_id res chain seq x y z
N MET A 1 -15.32 -0.07 17.23
CA MET A 1 -14.54 -0.40 16.02
C MET A 1 -14.72 -1.84 15.57
N ALA A 2 -14.46 -2.87 16.41
CA ALA A 2 -14.61 -4.28 16.01
C ALA A 2 -16.03 -4.68 15.54
N LEU A 3 -17.07 -4.20 16.22
CA LEU A 3 -18.47 -4.48 15.84
C LEU A 3 -18.83 -3.90 14.46
N LEU A 4 -18.35 -2.69 14.15
CA LEU A 4 -18.60 -2.03 12.85
C LEU A 4 -17.90 -2.79 11.71
N GLY A 5 -16.65 -3.25 11.92
CA GLY A 5 -15.93 -4.05 10.95
C GLY A 5 -16.59 -5.41 10.67
N ALA A 6 -17.13 -6.07 11.70
CA ALA A 6 -17.87 -7.33 11.54
C ALA A 6 -19.17 -7.13 10.74
N VAL A 7 -19.89 -6.03 10.96
CA VAL A 7 -21.11 -5.69 10.21
C VAL A 7 -20.80 -5.39 8.74
N THR A 8 -19.77 -4.59 8.45
CA THR A 8 -19.34 -4.32 7.06
C THR A 8 -18.96 -5.61 6.34
N LYS A 9 -18.20 -6.49 7.01
CA LYS A 9 -17.80 -7.79 6.46
C LYS A 9 -19.00 -8.68 6.12
N LEU A 10 -20.02 -8.69 6.99
CA LEU A 10 -21.26 -9.43 6.74
C LEU A 10 -22.04 -8.86 5.55
N ILE A 11 -22.12 -7.52 5.43
CA ILE A 11 -22.78 -6.87 4.28
C ILE A 11 -22.04 -7.21 2.98
N ASP A 12 -20.71 -7.16 2.99
CA ASP A 12 -19.89 -7.47 1.81
C ASP A 12 -20.04 -8.96 1.43
N GLN A 13 -20.11 -9.89 2.39
CA GLN A 13 -20.42 -11.30 2.13
C GLN A 13 -21.80 -11.50 1.49
N GLN A 14 -22.80 -10.71 1.89
CA GLN A 14 -24.16 -10.78 1.32
C GLN A 14 -24.23 -10.18 -0.10
N ARG A 15 -23.31 -9.26 -0.44
CA ARG A 15 -23.19 -8.65 -1.77
C ARG A 15 -22.34 -9.47 -2.73
N LEU A 16 -21.55 -10.40 -2.20
CA LEU A 16 -20.73 -11.31 -3.00
C LEU A 16 -21.63 -12.23 -3.85
N TRP A 17 -21.60 -12.03 -5.15
CA TRP A 17 -22.33 -12.87 -6.10
C TRP A 17 -21.44 -13.93 -6.74
N ASP A 18 -20.12 -13.69 -6.85
CA ASP A 18 -19.15 -14.71 -7.24
C ASP A 18 -18.63 -15.47 -6.00
N LYS A 19 -19.28 -16.60 -5.70
CA LYS A 19 -18.99 -17.43 -4.52
C LYS A 19 -17.57 -18.00 -4.50
N ARG A 20 -16.83 -17.97 -5.62
CA ARG A 20 -15.42 -18.40 -5.66
C ARG A 20 -14.53 -17.59 -4.71
N TRP A 21 -14.94 -16.37 -4.35
CA TRP A 21 -14.18 -15.49 -3.46
C TRP A 21 -14.64 -15.52 -2.00
N LEU A 22 -15.53 -16.44 -1.60
CA LEU A 22 -16.04 -16.47 -0.22
C LEU A 22 -14.93 -16.70 0.81
N TRP A 23 -13.90 -17.48 0.45
CA TRP A 23 -12.75 -17.78 1.31
C TRP A 23 -11.90 -16.54 1.65
N MET A 24 -11.97 -15.46 0.86
CA MET A 24 -11.30 -14.18 1.17
C MET A 24 -11.79 -13.57 2.48
N PHE A 25 -12.97 -13.98 2.95
CA PHE A 25 -13.53 -13.52 4.22
C PHE A 25 -13.17 -14.42 5.40
N GLU A 26 -12.39 -15.48 5.22
CA GLU A 26 -11.89 -16.28 6.32
C GLU A 26 -10.86 -15.48 7.15
N PRO A 27 -10.66 -15.80 8.44
CA PRO A 27 -9.57 -15.21 9.21
C PRO A 27 -8.21 -15.59 8.61
N ASP A 28 -7.30 -14.62 8.53
CA ASP A 28 -5.91 -14.92 8.21
C ASP A 28 -5.28 -15.77 9.32
N ALA A 29 -4.66 -16.88 8.93
CA ALA A 29 -3.91 -17.78 9.81
C ALA A 29 -2.44 -17.92 9.40
N THR A 30 -1.99 -17.17 8.40
CA THR A 30 -0.64 -17.31 7.82
C THR A 30 0.44 -16.65 8.67
N GLY A 31 0.08 -15.58 9.41
CA GLY A 31 1.06 -14.73 10.08
C GLY A 31 1.91 -13.89 9.11
N GLU A 32 1.55 -13.87 7.83
CA GLU A 32 2.18 -13.07 6.78
C GLU A 32 1.41 -11.76 6.56
N VAL A 33 2.08 -10.79 5.94
CA VAL A 33 1.43 -9.59 5.40
C VAL A 33 1.89 -9.36 3.97
N VAL A 34 1.15 -8.55 3.21
CA VAL A 34 1.49 -8.25 1.82
C VAL A 34 1.57 -6.76 1.65
N SER A 35 2.73 -6.26 1.23
CA SER A 35 2.88 -4.88 0.80
C SER A 35 2.28 -4.71 -0.59
N VAL A 36 1.48 -3.67 -0.81
CA VAL A 36 0.79 -3.41 -2.08
C VAL A 36 0.92 -1.94 -2.44
N ASP A 37 1.13 -1.68 -3.73
CA ASP A 37 1.12 -0.35 -4.33
C ASP A 37 0.53 -0.41 -5.74
N CYS A 38 -0.15 0.65 -6.16
CA CYS A 38 -0.74 0.79 -7.48
C CYS A 38 -0.35 2.12 -8.14
N GLU A 39 0.03 2.05 -9.42
CA GLU A 39 0.10 3.24 -10.27
C GLU A 39 -1.22 3.45 -11.01
N THR A 40 -1.58 4.70 -11.24
CA THR A 40 -2.90 5.07 -11.77
C THR A 40 -2.82 6.15 -12.83
N THR A 41 -3.88 6.29 -13.64
CA THR A 41 -3.98 7.38 -14.63
C THR A 41 -4.18 8.76 -14.00
N GLY A 42 -4.48 8.82 -12.68
CA GLY A 42 -4.77 10.01 -11.90
C GLY A 42 -5.31 9.69 -10.50
N PHE A 43 -5.61 10.72 -9.70
CA PHE A 43 -5.98 10.56 -8.28
C PHE A 43 -7.49 10.45 -7.99
N ASP A 44 -8.36 10.49 -8.99
CA ASP A 44 -9.81 10.36 -8.80
C ASP A 44 -10.25 8.89 -8.85
N THR A 45 -10.42 8.31 -7.67
CA THR A 45 -10.87 6.92 -7.47
C THR A 45 -12.16 6.50 -8.18
N ARG A 46 -12.96 7.45 -8.69
CA ARG A 46 -14.22 7.15 -9.39
C ARG A 46 -14.07 7.02 -10.90
N ARG A 47 -13.02 7.60 -11.49
CA ARG A 47 -12.87 7.71 -12.96
C ARG A 47 -11.48 7.35 -13.48
N ASP A 48 -10.46 7.45 -12.63
CA ASP A 48 -9.09 7.10 -13.01
C ASP A 48 -8.86 5.60 -12.84
N ASP A 49 -8.04 5.04 -13.71
CA ASP A 49 -7.79 3.61 -13.80
C ASP A 49 -6.45 3.22 -13.19
N VAL A 50 -6.34 1.94 -12.80
CA VAL A 50 -5.08 1.35 -12.35
C VAL A 50 -4.31 0.90 -13.59
N VAL A 51 -3.04 1.30 -13.67
CA VAL A 51 -2.14 0.98 -14.79
C VAL A 51 -1.00 0.05 -14.37
N SER A 52 -0.71 -0.07 -13.08
CA SER A 52 0.21 -1.06 -12.54
C SER A 52 -0.21 -1.48 -11.15
N ILE A 53 0.03 -2.75 -10.81
CA ILE A 53 -0.10 -3.27 -9.45
C ILE A 53 1.18 -4.03 -9.12
N ALA A 54 1.74 -3.78 -7.95
CA ALA A 54 2.75 -4.64 -7.37
C ALA A 54 2.36 -5.09 -5.97
N ALA A 55 2.74 -6.32 -5.63
CA ALA A 55 2.55 -6.85 -4.30
C ALA A 55 3.71 -7.74 -3.86
N VAL A 56 4.18 -7.56 -2.62
CA VAL A 56 5.35 -8.26 -2.07
C VAL A 56 4.97 -8.89 -0.72
N ARG A 57 5.14 -10.21 -0.62
CA ARG A 57 4.87 -10.95 0.63
C ARG A 57 5.97 -10.71 1.65
N ILE A 58 5.55 -10.58 2.91
CA ILE A 58 6.43 -10.46 4.07
C ILE A 58 6.11 -11.60 5.03
N ARG A 59 7.12 -12.42 5.34
CA ARG A 59 7.03 -13.53 6.31
C ARG A 59 8.00 -13.27 7.46
N GLY A 60 7.46 -12.86 8.60
CA GLY A 60 8.27 -12.42 9.74
C GLY A 60 9.10 -11.19 9.37
N ASN A 61 10.43 -11.33 9.36
CA ASN A 61 11.38 -10.28 8.96
C ASN A 61 11.92 -10.44 7.53
N ARG A 62 11.34 -11.34 6.72
CA ARG A 62 11.78 -11.60 5.34
C ARG A 62 10.81 -11.01 4.34
N ILE A 63 11.35 -10.26 3.38
CA ILE A 63 10.62 -9.71 2.24
C ILE A 63 10.89 -10.63 1.04
N LEU A 64 9.83 -11.24 0.48
CA LEU A 64 9.94 -12.29 -0.55
C LEU A 64 9.85 -11.69 -1.96
N THR A 65 10.87 -10.94 -2.37
CA THR A 65 10.89 -10.23 -3.66
C THR A 65 10.89 -11.14 -4.88
N SER A 66 11.48 -12.33 -4.78
CA SER A 66 11.47 -13.35 -5.85
C SER A 66 10.08 -13.92 -6.14
N GLU A 67 9.15 -13.72 -5.22
CA GLU A 67 7.76 -14.17 -5.32
C GLU A 67 6.81 -12.98 -5.49
N ALA A 68 7.31 -11.79 -5.87
CA ALA A 68 6.48 -10.61 -6.02
C ALA A 68 5.48 -10.76 -7.16
N PHE A 69 4.24 -10.34 -6.91
CA PHE A 69 3.25 -10.14 -7.97
C PHE A 69 3.49 -8.78 -8.62
N ARG A 70 3.48 -8.73 -9.94
CA ARG A 70 3.58 -7.49 -10.72
C ARG A 70 2.72 -7.61 -11.96
N ALA A 71 1.96 -6.57 -12.27
CA ALA A 71 1.18 -6.51 -13.50
C ALA A 71 1.14 -5.07 -14.01
N VAL A 72 1.46 -4.89 -15.29
CA VAL A 72 1.08 -3.70 -16.07
C VAL A 72 -0.30 -3.97 -16.66
N ILE A 73 -1.16 -2.96 -16.61
CA ILE A 73 -2.59 -3.08 -16.88
C ILE A 73 -3.00 -2.06 -17.93
N ARG A 74 -3.81 -2.50 -18.89
CA ARG A 74 -4.40 -1.60 -19.88
C ARG A 74 -5.58 -0.82 -19.26
N PRO A 75 -5.49 0.51 -19.12
CA PRO A 75 -6.61 1.33 -18.64
C PRO A 75 -7.64 1.53 -19.76
N GLU A 76 -8.88 1.80 -19.37
CA GLU A 76 -9.93 2.35 -20.24
C GLU A 76 -9.86 3.88 -20.29
N ALA A 77 -9.51 4.50 -19.16
CA ALA A 77 -9.28 5.93 -19.03
C ALA A 77 -8.03 6.38 -19.81
N ALA A 78 -8.08 7.59 -20.35
CA ALA A 78 -6.94 8.17 -21.04
C ALA A 78 -5.78 8.43 -20.07
N MET A 79 -4.58 8.02 -20.45
CA MET A 79 -3.36 8.34 -19.70
C MET A 79 -2.92 9.78 -20.00
N THR A 80 -2.80 10.60 -18.95
CA THR A 80 -2.32 11.98 -19.07
C THR A 80 -0.80 12.02 -19.18
N ALA A 81 -0.25 13.05 -19.83
CA ALA A 81 1.19 13.23 -19.92
C ALA A 81 1.81 13.44 -18.52
N GLU A 82 1.05 14.02 -17.61
CA GLU A 82 1.42 14.24 -16.22
C GLU A 82 1.58 12.91 -15.48
N ALA A 83 0.59 12.01 -15.54
CA ALA A 83 0.68 10.68 -14.93
C ALA A 83 1.86 9.88 -15.51
N MET A 84 1.98 9.84 -16.84
CA MET A 84 3.10 9.16 -17.51
C MET A 84 4.47 9.68 -17.10
N LYS A 85 4.62 11.00 -16.85
CA LYS A 85 5.90 11.57 -16.35
C LYS A 85 6.21 11.15 -14.92
N VAL A 86 5.18 10.95 -14.10
CA VAL A 86 5.31 10.53 -12.71
C VAL A 86 5.72 9.07 -12.66
N HIS A 87 4.86 8.16 -13.13
CA HIS A 87 5.06 6.71 -12.98
C HIS A 87 5.83 6.04 -14.13
N ARG A 88 6.18 6.80 -15.19
CA ARG A 88 7.03 6.37 -16.32
C ARG A 88 6.51 5.19 -17.14
N ILE A 89 5.23 4.87 -17.02
CA ILE A 89 4.55 3.87 -17.85
C ILE A 89 3.96 4.62 -19.03
N LEU A 90 4.35 4.26 -20.24
CA LEU A 90 3.93 4.89 -21.48
C LEU A 90 2.70 4.19 -22.06
N GLY A 91 2.00 4.90 -22.96
CA GLY A 91 0.89 4.30 -23.72
C GLY A 91 1.30 3.03 -24.50
N SER A 92 2.54 2.95 -24.94
CA SER A 92 3.11 1.76 -25.61
C SER A 92 3.29 0.57 -24.67
N ASP A 93 3.44 0.80 -23.36
CA ASP A 93 3.65 -0.27 -22.39
C ASP A 93 2.33 -0.94 -22.01
N VAL A 94 1.21 -0.22 -22.17
CA VAL A 94 -0.13 -0.69 -21.76
C VAL A 94 -1.00 -1.16 -22.92
N VAL A 95 -0.67 -0.84 -24.18
CA VAL A 95 -1.54 -1.10 -25.34
C VAL A 95 -1.88 -2.59 -25.50
N ASP A 96 -0.88 -3.45 -25.30
CA ASP A 96 -0.98 -4.91 -25.39
C ASP A 96 -1.09 -5.57 -24.01
N ALA A 97 -1.16 -4.77 -22.94
CA ALA A 97 -1.33 -5.27 -21.59
C ALA A 97 -2.74 -5.82 -21.36
N ARG A 98 -2.85 -6.68 -20.34
CA ARG A 98 -4.13 -7.26 -19.92
C ARG A 98 -5.01 -6.20 -19.27
N VAL A 99 -6.32 -6.33 -19.43
CA VAL A 99 -7.27 -5.49 -18.70
C VAL A 99 -7.37 -5.95 -17.24
N ILE A 100 -7.73 -5.03 -16.35
CA ILE A 100 -7.75 -5.30 -14.90
C ILE A 100 -8.64 -6.48 -14.51
N ARG A 101 -9.75 -6.71 -15.23
CA ARG A 101 -10.65 -7.86 -15.00
C ARG A 101 -9.93 -9.21 -15.14
N GLU A 102 -8.92 -9.30 -15.99
CA GLU A 102 -8.13 -10.51 -16.17
C GLU A 102 -7.06 -10.66 -15.09
N VAL A 103 -6.52 -9.54 -14.59
CA VAL A 103 -5.41 -9.50 -13.63
C VAL A 103 -5.88 -9.70 -12.18
N LEU A 104 -7.06 -9.21 -11.85
CA LEU A 104 -7.59 -9.24 -10.47
C LEU A 104 -7.66 -10.64 -9.84
N PRO A 105 -8.06 -11.72 -10.53
CA PRO A 105 -8.08 -13.05 -9.92
C PRO A 105 -6.70 -13.47 -9.39
N GLU A 106 -5.64 -13.24 -10.16
CA GLU A 106 -4.27 -13.56 -9.75
C GLU A 106 -3.80 -12.70 -8.59
N PHE A 107 -4.16 -11.41 -8.59
CA PHE A 107 -3.88 -10.53 -7.47
C PHE A 107 -4.61 -10.97 -6.19
N LEU A 108 -5.90 -11.31 -6.28
CA LEU A 108 -6.71 -11.78 -5.15
C LEU A 108 -6.17 -13.09 -4.57
N ASP A 109 -5.79 -14.04 -5.43
CA ASP A 109 -5.14 -15.30 -5.00
C ASP A 109 -3.80 -15.03 -4.33
N PHE A 110 -3.02 -14.08 -4.85
CA PHE A 110 -1.72 -13.70 -4.30
C PHE A 110 -1.83 -13.10 -2.89
N VAL A 111 -2.71 -12.12 -2.70
CA VAL A 111 -2.87 -11.46 -1.39
C VAL A 111 -3.60 -12.36 -0.40
N GLY A 112 -4.60 -13.11 -0.87
CA GLY A 112 -5.48 -13.92 -0.05
C GLY A 112 -6.10 -13.12 1.09
N THR A 113 -6.23 -13.72 2.27
CA THR A 113 -6.80 -13.09 3.48
C THR A 113 -5.81 -12.20 4.25
N ARG A 114 -4.54 -12.15 3.83
CA ARG A 114 -3.44 -11.50 4.57
C ARG A 114 -3.66 -10.00 4.74
N PRO A 115 -3.22 -9.38 5.85
CA PRO A 115 -3.23 -7.93 5.96
C PRO A 115 -2.44 -7.26 4.83
N LEU A 116 -2.98 -6.16 4.29
CA LEU A 116 -2.29 -5.33 3.30
C LEU A 116 -1.52 -4.22 4.00
N VAL A 117 -0.27 -4.04 3.60
CA VAL A 117 0.64 -2.99 4.04
C VAL A 117 0.86 -2.05 2.87
N GLY A 118 1.00 -0.76 3.12
CA GLY A 118 1.37 0.19 2.09
C GLY A 118 1.56 1.59 2.68
N TYR A 119 2.03 2.50 1.84
CA TYR A 119 2.05 3.92 2.12
C TYR A 119 0.84 4.56 1.45
N TRP A 120 -0.03 5.18 2.24
CA TRP A 120 -1.35 5.63 1.79
C TRP A 120 -2.27 4.52 1.26
N ILE A 121 -2.16 3.31 1.85
CA ILE A 121 -2.79 2.06 1.38
C ILE A 121 -4.32 2.11 1.21
N ASP A 122 -5.00 3.05 1.88
CA ASP A 122 -6.44 3.27 1.69
C ASP A 122 -6.76 3.72 0.26
N TYR A 123 -5.86 4.45 -0.41
CA TYR A 123 -6.01 4.88 -1.79
C TYR A 123 -5.96 3.69 -2.75
N ASP A 124 -4.90 2.87 -2.70
CA ASP A 124 -4.75 1.67 -3.54
C ASP A 124 -5.91 0.71 -3.36
N ALA A 125 -6.28 0.45 -2.09
CA ALA A 125 -7.41 -0.40 -1.78
C ALA A 125 -8.71 0.18 -2.35
N THR A 126 -8.89 1.50 -2.36
CA THR A 126 -10.09 2.14 -2.93
C THR A 126 -10.11 2.02 -4.46
N MET A 127 -8.96 2.22 -5.12
CA MET A 127 -8.82 2.00 -6.56
C MET A 127 -9.19 0.56 -6.94
N LEU A 128 -8.61 -0.43 -6.26
CA LEU A 128 -8.88 -1.85 -6.49
C LEU A 128 -10.33 -2.22 -6.16
N ASN A 129 -10.88 -1.68 -5.07
CA ASN A 129 -12.25 -1.94 -4.64
C ASN A 129 -13.29 -1.55 -5.69
N ARG A 130 -13.04 -0.51 -6.50
CA ARG A 130 -13.96 -0.14 -7.59
C ARG A 130 -14.20 -1.34 -8.51
N TYR A 131 -13.13 -1.99 -8.94
CA TYR A 131 -13.19 -3.13 -9.85
C TYR A 131 -13.62 -4.43 -9.17
N THR A 132 -13.16 -4.71 -7.95
CA THR A 132 -13.55 -5.95 -7.27
C THR A 132 -15.03 -5.95 -6.88
N ILE A 133 -15.59 -4.78 -6.56
CA ILE A 133 -17.03 -4.63 -6.33
C ILE A 133 -17.78 -4.84 -7.64
N GLU A 134 -17.33 -4.21 -8.73
CA GLU A 134 -17.96 -4.33 -10.04
C GLU A 134 -17.97 -5.77 -10.57
N TYR A 135 -16.81 -6.43 -10.55
CA TYR A 135 -16.64 -7.74 -11.20
C TYR A 135 -16.95 -8.94 -10.31
N TYR A 136 -16.99 -8.78 -8.99
CA TYR A 136 -17.18 -9.91 -8.06
C TYR A 136 -18.17 -9.62 -6.93
N GLY A 137 -18.60 -8.36 -6.73
CA GLY A 137 -19.39 -7.97 -5.57
C GLY A 137 -18.56 -7.98 -4.28
N LEU A 138 -17.23 -7.89 -4.40
CA LEU A 138 -16.27 -8.01 -3.31
C LEU A 138 -15.63 -6.66 -3.01
N ARG A 139 -15.71 -6.20 -1.77
CA ARG A 139 -14.75 -5.23 -1.24
C ARG A 139 -13.61 -6.02 -0.60
N LEU A 140 -12.36 -5.65 -0.88
CA LEU A 140 -11.18 -6.24 -0.26
C LEU A 140 -11.34 -6.29 1.27
N PRO A 141 -11.50 -7.48 1.87
CA PRO A 141 -11.82 -7.62 3.29
C PRO A 141 -10.56 -7.54 4.17
N ASN A 142 -9.40 -7.42 3.54
CA ASN A 142 -8.10 -7.43 4.18
C ASN A 142 -7.96 -6.26 5.17
N ARG A 143 -7.40 -6.56 6.34
CA ARG A 143 -6.99 -5.52 7.28
C ARG A 143 -5.88 -4.69 6.64
N ARG A 144 -5.99 -3.36 6.70
CA ARG A 144 -4.98 -2.45 6.15
C ARG A 144 -4.02 -1.95 7.24
N ILE A 145 -2.76 -1.80 6.88
CA ILE A 145 -1.66 -1.35 7.74
C ILE A 145 -0.96 -0.20 7.03
N GLU A 146 -1.19 1.00 7.53
CA GLU A 146 -0.57 2.21 7.01
C GLU A 146 0.81 2.43 7.62
N VAL A 147 1.87 2.37 6.82
CA VAL A 147 3.26 2.51 7.31
C VAL A 147 3.55 3.91 7.83
N SER A 148 2.97 4.96 7.25
CA SER A 148 3.13 6.33 7.73
C SER A 148 2.53 6.52 9.13
N LYS A 149 1.46 5.79 9.45
CA LYS A 149 0.87 5.76 10.80
C LYS A 149 1.79 5.04 11.78
N LEU A 150 2.36 3.88 11.41
CA LEU A 150 3.30 3.17 12.27
C LEU A 150 4.52 4.06 12.59
N TYR A 151 5.05 4.72 11.57
CA TYR A 151 6.12 5.69 11.71
C TYR A 151 5.73 6.87 12.60
N TYR A 152 4.54 7.47 12.38
CA TYR A 152 4.01 8.52 13.24
C TYR A 152 3.97 8.08 14.70
N ASP A 153 3.43 6.89 14.99
CA ASP A 153 3.33 6.37 16.35
C ASP A 153 4.72 6.11 16.98
N ARG A 154 5.78 5.90 16.18
CA ARG A 154 7.18 5.73 16.65
C ARG A 154 7.93 7.04 16.82
N LYS A 155 7.76 8.03 15.94
CA LYS A 155 8.48 9.32 16.02
C LYS A 155 7.69 10.40 16.77
N TYR A 156 6.40 10.53 16.46
CA TYR A 156 5.57 11.67 16.86
C TYR A 156 4.46 11.33 17.85
N GLY A 157 4.13 10.06 18.11
CA GLY A 157 2.98 9.68 18.96
C GLY A 157 3.05 10.11 20.45
N LYS A 158 4.16 10.73 20.91
CA LYS A 158 4.24 11.43 22.22
C LYS A 158 4.74 12.88 22.07
N ALA A 159 4.64 13.44 20.87
CA ALA A 159 5.07 14.79 20.60
C ALA A 159 4.05 15.79 21.20
N PRO A 160 4.49 16.95 21.72
CA PRO A 160 3.58 18.00 22.14
C PRO A 160 2.66 18.45 21.01
N GLN A 161 1.49 18.97 21.37
CA GLN A 161 0.58 19.58 20.41
C GLN A 161 1.29 20.71 19.64
N GLY A 162 1.04 20.79 18.33
CA GLY A 162 1.68 21.78 17.45
C GLY A 162 3.08 21.40 16.96
N SER A 163 3.57 20.19 17.26
CA SER A 163 4.80 19.69 16.65
C SER A 163 4.65 19.59 15.13
N GLU A 164 5.67 20.02 14.40
CA GLU A 164 5.74 19.80 12.95
C GLU A 164 5.89 18.31 12.66
N ILE A 165 5.02 17.80 11.79
CA ILE A 165 4.93 16.39 11.44
C ILE A 165 5.27 16.27 9.96
N ASP A 166 6.30 15.48 9.65
CA ASP A 166 6.66 15.15 8.29
C ASP A 166 6.48 13.64 8.07
N LEU A 167 5.45 13.29 7.31
CA LEU A 167 5.13 11.91 6.92
C LEU A 167 5.46 11.63 5.45
N ARG A 168 6.20 12.51 4.77
CA ARG A 168 6.56 12.28 3.37
C ARG A 168 7.37 10.98 3.26
N PHE A 169 7.10 10.22 2.19
CA PHE A 169 7.74 8.93 1.92
C PHE A 169 9.27 8.98 2.05
N ALA A 170 9.91 9.95 1.38
CA ALA A 170 11.35 10.15 1.43
C ALA A 170 11.89 10.44 2.85
N THR A 171 11.14 11.20 3.66
CA THR A 171 11.50 11.47 5.05
C THR A 171 11.48 10.18 5.88
N ILE A 172 10.45 9.35 5.69
CA ILE A 172 10.33 8.07 6.39
C ILE A 172 11.49 7.13 6.00
N LEU A 173 11.84 7.03 4.71
CA LEU A 173 12.99 6.24 4.26
C LEU A 173 14.28 6.68 4.96
N ALA A 174 14.56 7.99 4.92
CA ALA A 174 15.77 8.56 5.51
C ALA A 174 15.85 8.33 7.02
N ASP A 175 14.76 8.57 7.75
CA ASP A 175 14.70 8.37 9.20
C ASP A 175 14.89 6.92 9.63
N LEU A 176 14.44 5.98 8.80
CA LEU A 176 14.59 4.54 9.04
C LEU A 176 15.94 3.99 8.54
N GLY A 177 16.78 4.82 7.93
CA GLY A 177 18.06 4.42 7.35
C GLY A 177 17.90 3.47 6.16
N LEU A 178 16.79 3.57 5.43
CA LEU A 178 16.50 2.79 4.23
C LEU A 178 17.09 3.48 2.99
N PRO A 179 17.46 2.71 1.94
CA PRO A 179 18.03 3.27 0.73
C PRO A 179 17.01 4.15 -0.01
N ASP A 180 17.52 5.18 -0.70
CA ASP A 180 16.73 5.91 -1.68
C ASP A 180 16.31 4.95 -2.81
N ARG A 181 15.03 5.06 -3.22
CA ARG A 181 14.45 4.26 -4.30
C ARG A 181 13.87 5.16 -5.38
N VAL A 182 13.70 4.57 -6.56
CA VAL A 182 12.91 5.19 -7.62
C VAL A 182 11.46 5.20 -7.15
N GLN A 183 10.95 6.38 -6.79
CA GLN A 183 9.54 6.57 -6.46
C GLN A 183 8.71 6.61 -7.75
N HIS A 184 7.43 6.25 -7.60
CA HIS A 184 6.46 6.12 -8.68
C HIS A 184 6.79 4.94 -9.60
N ASP A 185 7.24 3.85 -8.99
CA ASP A 185 7.23 2.51 -9.58
C ASP A 185 6.56 1.60 -8.57
N ALA A 186 5.44 1.00 -8.95
CA ALA A 186 4.64 0.20 -8.02
C ALA A 186 5.47 -0.85 -7.26
N PHE A 187 6.44 -1.49 -7.91
CA PHE A 187 7.24 -2.50 -7.23
C PHE A 187 8.22 -1.88 -6.25
N GLU A 188 8.95 -0.84 -6.63
CA GLU A 188 9.88 -0.16 -5.75
C GLU A 188 9.16 0.48 -4.54
N ASP A 189 7.97 1.03 -4.74
CA ASP A 189 7.17 1.64 -3.68
C ASP A 189 6.56 0.58 -2.74
N ALA A 190 6.03 -0.52 -3.29
CA ALA A 190 5.61 -1.68 -2.49
C ALA A 190 6.79 -2.29 -1.71
N LEU A 191 7.98 -2.37 -2.30
CA LEU A 191 9.19 -2.86 -1.63
C LEU A 191 9.63 -1.91 -0.51
N ALA A 192 9.69 -0.60 -0.74
CA ALA A 192 10.02 0.37 0.30
C ALA A 192 9.00 0.32 1.45
N ALA A 193 7.70 0.23 1.16
CA ALA A 193 6.68 0.08 2.21
C ALA A 193 6.86 -1.23 2.99
N ALA A 194 7.29 -2.32 2.35
CA ALA A 194 7.64 -3.57 3.02
C ALA A 194 8.84 -3.41 3.97
N GLU A 195 9.89 -2.72 3.52
CA GLU A 195 11.08 -2.41 4.31
C GLU A 195 10.75 -1.54 5.52
N MET A 196 9.99 -0.45 5.29
CA MET A 196 9.47 0.42 6.35
C MET A 196 8.70 -0.41 7.39
N TYR A 197 7.79 -1.28 6.94
CA TYR A 197 7.01 -2.12 7.83
C TYR A 197 7.87 -3.05 8.68
N VAL A 198 8.85 -3.74 8.09
CA VAL A 198 9.73 -4.67 8.83
C VAL A 198 10.51 -3.91 9.90
N VAL A 199 11.13 -2.78 9.55
CA VAL A 199 11.90 -1.95 10.49
C VAL A 199 10.99 -1.43 11.61
N LEU A 200 9.86 -0.81 11.25
CA LEU A 200 8.93 -0.25 12.21
C LEU A 200 8.39 -1.34 13.13
N LYS A 201 8.03 -2.51 12.60
CA LYS A 201 7.49 -3.62 13.40
C LYS A 201 8.50 -4.16 14.41
N ASP A 202 9.77 -4.25 14.01
CA ASP A 202 10.87 -4.59 14.92
C ASP A 202 11.05 -3.52 16.01
N MET A 203 11.03 -2.23 15.66
CA MET A 203 11.04 -1.15 16.64
C MET A 203 9.88 -1.25 17.63
N ILE A 204 8.66 -1.59 17.17
CA ILE A 204 7.52 -1.84 18.07
C ILE A 204 7.82 -2.98 19.04
N ALA A 205 8.40 -4.07 18.55
CA ALA A 205 8.70 -5.25 19.38
C ALA A 205 9.75 -4.94 20.45
N ARG A 206 10.70 -4.05 20.16
CA ARG A 206 11.78 -3.61 21.07
C ARG A 206 11.46 -2.36 21.89
N ASP A 207 10.26 -1.80 21.75
CA ASP A 207 9.85 -0.49 22.31
C ASP A 207 10.84 0.67 21.99
N VAL A 208 11.41 0.65 20.79
CA VAL A 208 12.33 1.70 20.30
C VAL A 208 11.54 2.79 19.59
N ARG A 209 11.97 4.05 19.77
CA ARG A 209 11.36 5.23 19.15
C ARG A 209 12.41 6.05 18.41
N LEU A 210 11.99 6.73 17.35
CA LEU A 210 12.86 7.62 16.59
C LEU A 210 13.06 8.94 17.36
N GLY A 211 14.27 9.50 17.20
CA GLY A 211 14.55 10.86 17.64
C GLY A 211 13.68 11.87 16.89
N ARG A 212 13.49 13.05 17.47
CA ARG A 212 12.87 14.19 16.80
C ARG A 212 13.90 15.29 16.69
N ASP A 213 14.00 15.91 15.52
CA ASP A 213 14.75 17.14 15.38
C ASP A 213 14.10 18.21 16.25
N ARG A 214 14.90 18.87 17.08
CA ARG A 214 14.42 19.97 17.91
C ARG A 214 14.41 21.24 17.03
N PRO A 215 13.30 21.99 16.98
CA PRO A 215 13.32 23.33 16.42
C PRO A 215 14.40 24.15 17.16
N GLY A 216 15.41 24.64 16.43
CA GLY A 216 16.47 25.52 16.97
C GLY A 216 17.86 24.92 17.21
N ALA A 217 18.13 23.66 16.83
CA ALA A 217 19.48 23.09 16.97
C ALA A 217 20.47 23.47 15.83
N GLY A 218 20.00 24.17 14.79
CA GLY A 218 20.83 24.68 13.70
C GLY A 218 21.22 26.15 13.91
N GLY A 219 22.06 26.43 14.91
CA GLY A 219 22.86 27.66 14.94
C GLY A 219 24.21 27.40 14.26
N PRO A 220 24.82 28.38 13.56
CA PRO A 220 26.09 28.17 12.91
C PRO A 220 27.14 27.83 13.98
N VAL A 221 27.79 26.68 13.84
CA VAL A 221 29.04 26.40 14.56
C VAL A 221 30.11 27.22 13.85
N GLY A 222 30.27 28.48 14.27
CA GLY A 222 31.49 29.22 14.01
C GLY A 222 32.59 28.68 14.91
N VAL A 223 33.71 28.23 14.33
CA VAL A 223 34.92 29.04 14.08
C VAL A 223 35.64 28.48 12.86
#